data_AF-A0A956BRE8-F1
#
_entry.id   AF-A0A956BRE8-F1
#
_cell.length_a   1.000
_cell.length_b   1.000
_cell.length_c   1.000
_cell.angle_alpha   90.00
_cell.angle_beta   90.00
_cell.angle_gamma   90.00
#
_symmetry.space_group_name_H-M   'P 1'
#
loop_
_entity.id
_entity.type
_entity.pdbx_description
1 polymer ?
#
loop_
_entity_poly.entity_id
_entity_poly.type
_entity_poly.pdbx_seq_one_letter_code
_entity_poly.pdbx_strand_id
1 'polypeptide(L)'
;MMKHPARRDRPLDRSPHAVPAGALCRVALAALALCLFACGKSDGNFSPCVASPDCSGGRQCFTLNSGAGVCLGTCAAEQALCDGGEACVPPTAADGDWVCLPGGNVAIGGACNRSVDCDLGGVCVTDATITVCRRACDPRAPICAAGTQCSAWSDTRGYCAQIPVAPDMGTTAVDGG
;
A
#
# COMPACT_ATOMS: atom_id res chain seq x y z
N MET A 1 -47.25 -18.75 8.92
CA MET A 1 -46.50 -19.68 9.79
C MET A 1 -45.53 -20.49 8.91
N MET A 2 -44.33 -19.97 8.69
CA MET A 2 -43.32 -20.61 7.84
C MET A 2 -42.08 -20.90 8.69
N LYS A 3 -41.71 -22.18 8.73
CA LYS A 3 -40.71 -22.80 9.59
C LYS A 3 -39.38 -22.82 8.83
N HIS A 4 -38.44 -21.94 9.16
CA HIS A 4 -37.09 -21.97 8.61
C HIS A 4 -36.19 -22.92 9.42
N PRO A 5 -35.44 -23.83 8.76
CA PRO A 5 -34.55 -24.76 9.44
C PRO A 5 -33.18 -24.14 9.79
N ALA A 6 -32.67 -24.58 10.94
CA ALA A 6 -31.39 -24.25 11.54
C ALA A 6 -30.19 -24.49 10.59
N ARG A 7 -29.32 -23.49 10.46
CA ARG A 7 -27.99 -23.62 9.87
C ARG A 7 -27.01 -24.07 10.95
N ARG A 8 -26.26 -25.12 10.61
CA ARG A 8 -25.24 -25.79 11.40
C ARG A 8 -24.01 -24.89 11.61
N ASP A 9 -23.57 -24.83 12.86
CA ASP A 9 -22.25 -24.37 13.27
C ASP A 9 -21.15 -25.22 12.60
N ARG A 10 -20.20 -24.55 11.93
CA ARG A 10 -18.93 -25.17 11.52
C ARG A 10 -17.86 -24.79 12.55
N PRO A 11 -17.07 -25.76 13.04
CA PRO A 11 -15.94 -25.48 13.91
C PRO A 11 -14.86 -24.73 13.13
N LEU A 12 -14.36 -23.64 13.72
CA LEU A 12 -13.15 -22.93 13.32
C LEU A 12 -11.95 -23.84 13.57
N ASP A 13 -11.42 -24.39 12.49
CA ASP A 13 -10.18 -25.15 12.46
C ASP A 13 -9.00 -24.20 12.72
N ARG A 14 -8.38 -24.38 13.90
CA ARG A 14 -7.11 -23.76 14.28
C ARG A 14 -6.00 -24.43 13.47
N SER A 15 -5.54 -23.79 12.40
CA SER A 15 -4.22 -24.05 11.84
C SER A 15 -3.16 -23.17 12.52
N PRO A 16 -2.27 -23.73 13.35
CA PRO A 16 -1.06 -23.04 13.77
C PRO A 16 -0.10 -23.02 12.57
N HIS A 17 0.07 -21.86 11.94
CA HIS A 17 1.19 -21.66 11.05
C HIS A 17 2.47 -21.84 11.86
N ALA A 18 3.21 -22.87 11.46
CA ALA A 18 4.53 -23.21 11.93
C ALA A 18 5.44 -21.98 11.84
N VAL A 19 5.92 -21.53 13.00
CA VAL A 19 7.08 -20.67 13.11
C VAL A 19 8.27 -21.50 12.63
N PRO A 20 8.99 -21.13 11.55
CA PRO A 20 10.24 -21.81 11.22
C PRO A 20 11.19 -21.57 12.38
N ALA A 21 11.51 -22.67 13.06
CA ALA A 21 12.47 -22.74 14.13
C ALA A 21 13.74 -22.00 13.70
N GLY A 22 14.12 -21.00 14.49
CA GLY A 22 15.49 -20.52 14.56
C GLY A 22 16.36 -21.72 14.89
N ALA A 23 16.93 -22.31 13.84
CA ALA A 23 17.85 -23.42 13.93
C ALA A 23 19.12 -22.91 14.59
N LEU A 24 19.20 -23.19 15.90
CA LEU A 24 20.38 -23.38 16.72
C LEU A 24 21.68 -23.49 15.91
N CYS A 25 22.34 -22.35 15.67
CA CYS A 25 23.73 -22.32 15.21
C CYS A 25 24.65 -22.54 16.42
N ARG A 26 24.67 -23.76 16.94
CA ARG A 26 25.67 -24.25 17.90
C ARG A 26 26.52 -25.32 17.22
N VAL A 27 27.68 -24.98 16.65
CA VAL A 27 28.89 -25.83 16.67
C VAL A 27 30.13 -24.95 16.43
N ALA A 28 31.03 -24.99 17.41
CA ALA A 28 32.49 -24.92 17.39
C ALA A 28 33.23 -24.12 16.29
N LEU A 29 33.94 -23.08 16.75
CA LEU A 29 35.37 -22.82 16.51
C LEU A 29 36.09 -23.72 15.47
N ALA A 30 35.82 -23.48 14.19
CA ALA A 30 36.66 -23.86 13.05
C ALA A 30 36.51 -22.82 11.92
N ALA A 31 36.99 -21.61 12.21
CA ALA A 31 37.65 -20.67 11.30
C ALA A 31 36.98 -20.33 9.94
N LEU A 32 35.99 -19.44 10.03
CA LEU A 32 35.98 -18.09 9.43
C LEU A 32 35.97 -17.84 7.90
N ALA A 33 35.83 -18.83 7.01
CA ALA A 33 35.84 -18.55 5.55
C ALA A 33 34.59 -18.95 4.75
N LEU A 34 33.66 -19.75 5.29
CA LEU A 34 32.60 -20.39 4.48
C LEU A 34 31.15 -19.96 4.76
N CYS A 35 30.90 -19.03 5.68
CA CYS A 35 29.53 -18.58 6.02
C CYS A 35 29.05 -17.32 5.27
N LEU A 36 29.82 -16.79 4.31
CA LEU A 36 29.51 -15.50 3.66
C LEU A 36 28.53 -15.58 2.49
N PHE A 37 28.10 -16.77 2.04
CA PHE A 37 27.30 -16.91 0.81
C PHE A 37 25.89 -17.46 0.98
N ALA A 38 25.40 -17.63 2.22
CA ALA A 38 24.03 -18.08 2.48
C ALA A 38 23.10 -16.95 2.94
N CYS A 39 23.30 -15.72 2.45
CA CYS A 39 22.20 -14.75 2.38
C CYS A 39 21.22 -15.25 1.32
N GLY A 40 20.18 -15.95 1.76
CA GLY A 40 19.10 -16.40 0.90
C GLY A 40 18.49 -15.20 0.18
N LYS A 41 18.60 -15.18 -1.15
CA LYS A 41 17.84 -14.28 -2.00
C LYS A 41 16.38 -14.36 -1.59
N SER A 42 15.79 -13.22 -1.30
CA SER A 42 14.44 -13.20 -0.77
C SER A 42 13.46 -12.83 -1.88
N ASP A 43 12.52 -13.74 -2.16
CA ASP A 43 11.74 -13.73 -3.40
C ASP A 43 10.40 -12.99 -3.29
N GLY A 44 10.02 -12.48 -2.11
CA GLY A 44 8.75 -11.78 -1.88
C GLY A 44 8.89 -10.27 -1.71
N ASN A 45 7.92 -9.48 -2.16
CA ASN A 45 7.81 -8.07 -1.76
C ASN A 45 7.97 -7.95 -0.24
N PHE A 46 8.65 -6.89 0.21
CA PHE A 46 9.01 -6.64 1.62
C PHE A 46 10.03 -7.57 2.24
N SER A 47 10.67 -8.41 1.44
CA SER A 47 11.77 -9.17 1.97
C SER A 47 12.84 -8.23 2.51
N PRO A 48 13.37 -8.48 3.73
CA PRO A 48 14.42 -7.65 4.28
C PRO A 48 15.65 -7.72 3.37
N CYS A 49 16.29 -6.57 3.17
CA CYS A 49 17.49 -6.47 2.36
C CYS A 49 18.43 -5.43 2.95
N VAL A 50 19.71 -5.54 2.61
CA VAL A 50 20.73 -4.54 2.92
C VAL A 50 21.21 -3.83 1.66
N ALA A 51 21.05 -4.44 0.49
CA ALA A 51 21.33 -3.85 -0.81
C ALA A 51 20.43 -4.46 -1.91
N SER A 52 20.27 -3.74 -3.03
CA SER A 52 19.44 -4.19 -4.16
C SER A 52 19.79 -5.59 -4.72
N PRO A 53 21.05 -6.06 -4.73
CA PRO A 53 21.38 -7.43 -5.14
C PRO A 53 20.77 -8.55 -4.28
N ASP A 54 20.26 -8.23 -3.09
CA ASP A 54 19.54 -9.18 -2.22
C ASP A 54 18.12 -9.46 -2.72
N CYS A 55 17.61 -8.57 -3.58
CA CYS A 55 16.26 -8.60 -4.11
C CYS A 55 16.22 -9.35 -5.45
N SER A 56 15.37 -10.38 -5.54
CA SER A 56 15.11 -11.11 -6.79
C SER A 56 14.03 -10.43 -7.64
N GLY A 57 13.95 -10.74 -8.94
CA GLY A 57 12.80 -10.37 -9.77
C GLY A 57 12.67 -8.88 -10.08
N GLY A 58 13.79 -8.18 -10.29
CA GLY A 58 13.80 -6.76 -10.70
C GLY A 58 13.47 -5.75 -9.60
N ARG A 59 13.36 -6.21 -8.35
CA ARG A 59 13.09 -5.38 -7.18
C ARG A 59 14.37 -4.69 -6.70
N GLN A 60 14.22 -3.53 -6.08
CA GLN A 60 15.33 -2.82 -5.45
C GLN A 60 15.14 -2.73 -3.93
N CYS A 61 16.25 -2.58 -3.21
CA CYS A 61 16.23 -2.45 -1.77
C CYS A 61 16.01 -0.99 -1.37
N PHE A 62 14.90 -0.71 -0.68
CA PHE A 62 14.56 0.62 -0.20
C PHE A 62 14.55 0.67 1.31
N THR A 63 15.23 1.68 1.86
CA THR A 63 15.22 1.93 3.30
C THR A 63 13.91 2.60 3.69
N LEU A 64 13.13 1.93 4.53
CA LEU A 64 11.98 2.54 5.19
C LEU A 64 12.46 3.47 6.33
N ASN A 65 11.60 4.37 6.81
CA ASN A 65 11.96 5.26 7.93
C ASN A 65 12.26 4.53 9.24
N SER A 66 11.94 3.24 9.36
CA SER A 66 12.41 2.38 10.47
C SER A 66 13.91 2.11 10.41
N GLY A 67 14.59 2.49 9.34
CA GLY A 67 15.98 2.13 9.03
C GLY A 67 16.13 0.74 8.41
N ALA A 68 15.04 -0.03 8.29
CA ALA A 68 15.07 -1.35 7.67
C ALA A 68 14.95 -1.24 6.14
N GLY A 69 15.84 -1.93 5.42
CA GLY A 69 15.76 -2.10 3.97
C GLY A 69 14.75 -3.19 3.60
N VAL A 70 13.90 -2.92 2.61
CA VAL A 70 12.94 -3.89 2.07
C VAL A 70 12.94 -3.91 0.54
N CYS A 71 12.77 -5.09 -0.04
CA CYS A 71 12.68 -5.25 -1.48
C CYS A 71 11.32 -4.81 -2.02
N LEU A 72 11.30 -3.77 -2.87
CA LEU A 72 10.11 -3.27 -3.53
C LEU A 72 10.24 -3.35 -5.05
N GLY A 73 9.11 -3.58 -5.72
CA GLY A 73 8.99 -3.46 -7.17
C GLY A 73 9.13 -2.01 -7.60
N THR A 74 9.76 -1.79 -8.75
CA THR A 74 9.78 -0.49 -9.40
C THR A 74 8.59 -0.32 -10.33
N CYS A 75 8.26 0.92 -10.62
CA CYS A 75 7.24 1.25 -11.59
C CYS A 75 7.68 2.40 -12.50
N ALA A 76 7.01 2.52 -13.64
CA ALA A 76 7.21 3.66 -14.53
C ALA A 76 6.66 4.92 -13.88
N ALA A 77 7.37 6.04 -14.01
CA ALA A 77 6.94 7.31 -13.43
C ALA A 77 5.52 7.67 -13.93
N GLU A 78 5.17 7.30 -15.15
CA GLU A 78 3.91 7.61 -15.79
C GLU A 78 2.74 6.74 -15.31
N GLN A 79 2.90 5.80 -14.38
CA GLN A 79 1.76 5.03 -13.85
C GLN A 79 1.30 5.53 -12.48
N ALA A 80 -0.01 5.49 -12.22
CA ALA A 80 -0.57 5.78 -10.90
C ALA A 80 -0.55 4.56 -9.97
N LEU A 81 -0.79 3.38 -10.54
CA LEU A 81 -0.94 2.11 -9.83
C LEU A 81 -0.07 1.05 -10.50
N CYS A 82 0.46 0.13 -9.70
CA CYS A 82 1.08 -1.09 -10.20
C CYS A 82 0.04 -2.18 -10.48
N ASP A 83 0.46 -3.24 -11.17
CA ASP A 83 -0.42 -4.33 -11.57
C ASP A 83 -1.12 -5.03 -10.40
N GLY A 84 -0.50 -5.03 -9.20
CA GLY A 84 -1.07 -5.57 -7.97
C GLY A 84 -2.01 -4.60 -7.23
N GLY A 85 -2.23 -3.39 -7.77
CA GLY A 85 -3.03 -2.34 -7.13
C GLY A 85 -2.25 -1.50 -6.11
N GLU A 86 -0.94 -1.70 -5.99
CA GLU A 86 -0.04 -0.83 -5.22
C GLU A 86 -0.02 0.60 -5.79
N ALA A 87 0.18 1.59 -4.93
CA ALA A 87 0.39 2.95 -5.39
C ALA A 87 1.80 3.09 -5.98
N CYS A 88 1.92 3.57 -7.22
CA CYS A 88 3.21 3.92 -7.78
C CYS A 88 3.56 5.34 -7.36
N VAL A 89 4.57 5.47 -6.50
CA VAL A 89 5.01 6.78 -5.98
C VAL A 89 6.53 6.86 -5.94
N PRO A 90 7.10 8.07 -5.92
CA PRO A 90 8.51 8.19 -5.66
C PRO A 90 8.75 7.92 -4.16
N PRO A 91 9.79 7.15 -3.81
CA PRO A 91 10.11 6.82 -2.42
C PRO A 91 10.55 8.06 -1.63
N THR A 92 11.06 9.08 -2.33
CA THR A 92 11.45 10.39 -1.78
C THR A 92 10.91 11.51 -2.66
N ALA A 93 10.86 12.74 -2.14
CA ALA A 93 10.31 13.89 -2.87
C ALA A 93 11.23 14.44 -3.98
N ALA A 94 12.44 13.92 -4.14
CA ALA A 94 13.39 14.31 -5.17
C ALA A 94 13.45 13.21 -6.24
N ASP A 95 13.45 13.61 -7.52
CA ASP A 95 13.43 12.75 -8.69
C ASP A 95 14.27 11.47 -8.51
N GLY A 96 13.66 10.32 -8.76
CA GLY A 96 14.27 9.02 -8.55
C GLY A 96 13.39 7.88 -9.06
N ASP A 97 13.86 6.65 -8.84
CA ASP A 97 13.13 5.43 -9.22
C ASP A 97 11.79 5.36 -8.49
N TRP A 98 10.71 5.17 -9.23
CA TRP A 98 9.38 5.02 -8.67
C TRP A 98 9.15 3.60 -8.20
N VAL A 99 8.38 3.44 -7.13
CA VAL A 99 8.18 2.15 -6.47
C VAL A 99 6.71 1.83 -6.26
N CYS A 100 6.40 0.55 -6.32
CA CYS A 100 5.11 -0.01 -5.98
C CYS A 100 4.99 -0.08 -4.46
N LEU A 101 4.27 0.89 -3.88
CA LEU A 101 4.00 0.89 -2.46
C LEU A 101 2.89 -0.10 -2.10
N PRO A 102 3.22 -1.11 -1.30
CA PRO A 102 2.31 -2.19 -0.95
C PRO A 102 1.22 -1.79 0.06
N GLY A 103 1.29 -0.55 0.55
CA GLY A 103 0.38 -0.01 1.55
C GLY A 103 0.77 -0.34 2.99
N GLY A 104 0.06 0.30 3.92
CA GLY A 104 0.19 0.19 5.36
C GLY A 104 -1.17 -0.06 6.01
N ASN A 105 -1.34 0.41 7.24
CA ASN A 105 -2.50 0.07 8.07
C ASN A 105 -3.53 1.22 8.21
N VAL A 106 -3.29 2.37 7.58
CA VAL A 106 -4.20 3.52 7.64
C VAL A 106 -5.22 3.42 6.51
N ALA A 107 -6.50 3.23 6.87
CA ALA A 107 -7.58 3.16 5.88
C ALA A 107 -7.70 4.44 5.03
N ILE A 108 -8.24 4.30 3.81
CA ILE A 108 -8.56 5.45 2.95
C ILE A 108 -9.51 6.41 3.69
N GLY A 109 -9.15 7.69 3.74
CA GLY A 109 -9.79 8.75 4.53
C GLY A 109 -9.15 9.00 5.89
N GLY A 110 -8.29 8.10 6.37
CA GLY A 110 -7.55 8.26 7.62
C GLY A 110 -6.38 9.24 7.50
N ALA A 111 -5.96 9.81 8.63
CA ALA A 111 -4.81 10.71 8.70
C ALA A 111 -3.49 9.95 8.51
N CYS A 112 -2.58 10.53 7.74
CA CYS A 112 -1.31 9.89 7.38
C CYS A 112 -0.16 10.89 7.41
N ASN A 113 1.07 10.38 7.51
CA ASN A 113 2.27 11.18 7.35
C ASN A 113 2.93 10.91 5.98
N ARG A 114 2.81 9.68 5.47
CA ARG A 114 3.41 9.24 4.20
C ARG A 114 2.50 8.25 3.48
N SER A 115 2.66 8.14 2.16
CA SER A 115 1.86 7.23 1.33
C SER A 115 2.00 5.76 1.73
N VAL A 116 3.15 5.34 2.25
CA VAL A 116 3.37 3.96 2.74
C VAL A 116 2.54 3.62 3.98
N ASP A 117 2.02 4.62 4.69
CA ASP A 117 1.17 4.39 5.85
C ASP A 117 -0.26 3.98 5.42
N CYS A 118 -0.68 4.37 4.21
CA CYS A 118 -2.02 4.18 3.67
C CYS A 118 -2.28 2.77 3.15
N ASP A 119 -3.52 2.30 3.27
CA ASP A 119 -3.98 1.02 2.72
C ASP A 119 -3.66 0.85 1.22
N LEU A 120 -3.68 -0.38 0.71
CA LEU A 120 -3.22 -0.73 -0.63
C LEU A 120 -3.82 0.19 -1.71
N GLY A 121 -2.93 0.75 -2.54
CA GLY A 121 -3.29 1.74 -3.57
C GLY A 121 -3.54 3.15 -3.04
N GLY A 122 -3.19 3.41 -1.78
CA GLY A 122 -3.33 4.70 -1.12
C GLY A 122 -2.11 5.60 -1.29
N VAL A 123 -2.37 6.91 -1.36
CA VAL A 123 -1.38 7.99 -1.34
C VAL A 123 -1.75 8.99 -0.25
N CYS A 124 -0.74 9.49 0.45
CA CYS A 124 -0.94 10.48 1.49
C CYS A 124 -0.89 11.87 0.86
N VAL A 125 -2.01 12.57 0.86
CA VAL A 125 -2.15 13.87 0.20
C VAL A 125 -2.64 14.91 1.19
N THR A 126 -2.18 16.15 1.02
CA THR A 126 -2.67 17.30 1.79
C THR A 126 -3.98 17.77 1.20
N ASP A 127 -5.06 17.63 1.96
CA ASP A 127 -6.39 18.12 1.64
C ASP A 127 -6.74 19.26 2.61
N ALA A 128 -6.82 20.48 2.09
CA ALA A 128 -6.90 21.72 2.86
C ALA A 128 -5.76 21.87 3.89
N THR A 129 -6.01 21.48 5.15
CA THR A 129 -5.07 21.63 6.28
C THR A 129 -4.61 20.31 6.89
N ILE A 130 -5.14 19.17 6.41
CA ILE A 130 -4.83 17.85 6.93
C ILE A 130 -4.27 16.93 5.85
N THR A 131 -3.36 16.04 6.22
CA THR A 131 -2.86 14.98 5.35
C THR A 131 -3.69 13.72 5.55
N VAL A 132 -4.29 13.22 4.47
CA VAL A 132 -5.20 12.07 4.49
C VAL A 132 -4.87 11.07 3.41
N CYS A 133 -5.11 9.80 3.69
CA CYS A 133 -4.98 8.73 2.72
C CYS A 133 -6.09 8.83 1.68
N ARG A 134 -5.73 9.00 0.41
CA ARG A 134 -6.65 8.94 -0.73
C ARG A 134 -6.22 7.82 -1.67
N ARG A 135 -7.19 7.22 -2.37
CA ARG A 135 -6.87 6.18 -3.37
C ARG A 135 -6.20 6.84 -4.58
N ALA A 136 -5.07 6.32 -5.03
CA ALA A 136 -4.45 6.75 -6.28
C ALA A 136 -5.36 6.40 -7.47
N CYS A 137 -5.32 7.22 -8.50
CA CYS A 137 -6.09 7.00 -9.73
C CYS A 137 -5.30 7.47 -10.96
N ASP A 138 -5.56 6.85 -12.10
CA ASP A 138 -5.13 7.35 -13.41
C ASP A 138 -6.25 8.25 -13.98
N PRO A 139 -6.00 9.55 -14.21
CA PRO A 139 -6.99 10.46 -14.80
C PRO A 139 -7.48 10.07 -16.19
N ARG A 140 -6.73 9.24 -16.93
CA ARG A 140 -7.12 8.75 -18.28
C ARG A 140 -8.16 7.64 -18.22
N ALA A 141 -8.19 6.91 -17.11
CA ALA A 141 -9.13 5.84 -16.82
C ALA A 141 -9.54 5.90 -15.34
N PRO A 142 -10.28 6.94 -14.93
CA PRO A 142 -10.48 7.22 -13.50
C PRO A 142 -11.41 6.17 -12.87
N ILE A 143 -10.87 5.39 -11.94
CA ILE A 143 -11.62 4.44 -11.12
C ILE A 143 -11.61 4.95 -9.69
N CYS A 144 -12.69 5.63 -9.30
CA CYS A 144 -12.90 6.18 -7.97
C CYS A 144 -14.23 5.69 -7.39
N ALA A 145 -14.33 5.63 -6.07
CA ALA A 145 -15.57 5.25 -5.39
C ALA A 145 -16.67 6.30 -5.62
N ALA A 146 -17.94 5.91 -5.46
CA ALA A 146 -19.07 6.84 -5.56
C ALA A 146 -18.88 8.05 -4.63
N GLY A 147 -19.21 9.25 -5.14
CA GLY A 147 -19.00 10.52 -4.42
C GLY A 147 -17.58 11.08 -4.50
N THR A 148 -16.67 10.43 -5.23
CA THR A 148 -15.30 10.91 -5.45
C THR A 148 -14.97 11.02 -6.93
N GLN A 149 -14.04 11.92 -7.26
CA GLN A 149 -13.51 12.11 -8.61
C GLN A 149 -11.98 12.07 -8.60
N CYS A 150 -11.38 11.64 -9.71
CA CYS A 150 -9.93 11.65 -9.84
C CYS A 150 -9.43 13.09 -10.00
N SER A 151 -8.77 13.60 -8.96
CA SER A 151 -8.08 14.89 -8.98
C SER A 151 -6.66 14.67 -9.50
N ALA A 152 -6.40 15.15 -10.71
CA ALA A 152 -5.12 14.97 -11.38
C ALA A 152 -4.07 15.94 -10.84
N TRP A 153 -2.88 15.43 -10.51
CA TRP A 153 -1.65 16.23 -10.36
C TRP A 153 -0.78 16.18 -11.61
N SER A 154 -1.07 15.26 -12.54
CA SER A 154 -0.40 15.08 -13.84
C SER A 154 -1.33 14.30 -14.78
N ASP A 155 -0.97 14.17 -16.05
CA ASP A 155 -1.82 13.52 -17.07
C ASP A 155 -2.09 12.02 -16.85
N THR A 156 -1.31 11.34 -16.01
CA THR A 156 -1.45 9.89 -15.77
C THR A 156 -1.57 9.54 -14.29
N ARG A 157 -1.58 10.55 -13.42
CA ARG A 157 -1.63 10.32 -11.98
C ARG A 157 -2.56 11.33 -11.34
N GLY A 158 -3.26 10.85 -10.33
CA GLY A 158 -4.08 11.65 -9.44
C GLY A 158 -4.45 10.87 -8.19
N TYR A 159 -5.37 11.44 -7.43
CA TYR A 159 -5.99 10.79 -6.29
C TYR A 159 -7.49 11.02 -6.28
N CYS A 160 -8.25 10.07 -5.75
CA CYS A 160 -9.70 10.19 -5.61
C CYS A 160 -10.04 11.21 -4.52
N ALA A 161 -10.38 12.41 -4.93
CA ALA A 161 -10.83 13.50 -4.08
C ALA A 161 -12.35 13.48 -3.93
N GLN A 162 -12.89 14.04 -2.84
CA GLN A 162 -14.33 14.22 -2.70
C GLN A 162 -14.83 15.18 -3.80
N ILE A 163 -15.97 14.87 -4.40
CA ILE A 163 -16.65 15.83 -5.28
C ILE A 163 -17.21 16.92 -4.36
N PRO A 164 -16.85 18.20 -4.54
CA PRO A 164 -17.44 19.27 -3.76
C PRO A 164 -18.94 19.28 -4.05
N VAL A 165 -19.74 18.91 -3.04
CA VAL A 165 -21.19 19.06 -3.10
C VAL A 165 -21.41 20.56 -3.12
N ALA A 166 -21.99 21.08 -4.21
CA ALA A 166 -22.39 22.47 -4.25
C ALA A 166 -23.23 22.73 -2.99
N PRO A 167 -22.95 23.78 -2.20
CA PRO A 167 -23.79 24.11 -1.06
C PRO A 167 -25.21 24.24 -1.61
N ASP A 168 -26.13 23.44 -1.05
CA ASP A 168 -27.54 23.40 -1.42
C ASP A 168 -28.01 24.86 -1.49
N MET A 169 -28.14 25.41 -2.71
CA MET A 169 -28.65 26.75 -2.90
C MET A 169 -30.13 26.64 -2.64
N GLY A 170 -30.47 26.74 -1.35
CA GLY A 170 -31.76 26.39 -0.79
C GLY A 170 -32.88 26.81 -1.73
N THR A 171 -33.57 25.81 -2.28
CA THR A 171 -34.85 26.03 -2.90
C THR A 171 -35.76 26.55 -1.81
N THR A 172 -35.92 27.87 -1.73
CA THR A 172 -36.93 28.52 -0.93
C THR A 172 -38.26 27.95 -1.39
N ALA A 173 -38.81 27.02 -0.61
CA ALA A 173 -40.19 26.59 -0.78
C ALA A 173 -41.04 27.84 -0.62
N VAL A 174 -41.63 28.28 -1.73
CA VAL A 174 -42.65 29.33 -1.73
C VAL A 174 -43.90 28.65 -1.17
N ASP A 175 -44.06 28.68 0.15
CA ASP A 175 -45.32 28.33 0.81
C ASP A 175 -46.36 29.35 0.35
N GLY A 176 -47.24 28.91 -0.55
CA GLY A 176 -48.38 29.69 -1.03
C GLY A 176 -49.41 29.81 0.08
N GLY A 177 -49.67 31.05 0.48
CA GLY A 177 -50.72 31.42 1.45
C GLY A 177 -52.14 31.29 0.91
#